data_AF-A0A940ZK15-F1
#
_entry.id   AF-A0A940ZK15-F1
#
_cell.length_a   1.000
_cell.length_b   1.000
_cell.length_c   1.000
_cell.angle_alpha   90.00
_cell.angle_beta   90.00
_cell.angle_gamma   90.00
#
_symmetry.space_group_name_H-M   'P 1'
#
loop_
_entity.id
_entity.type
_entity.pdbx_description
1 polymer ?
#
loop_
_entity_poly.entity_id
_entity_poly.type
_entity_poly.pdbx_seq_one_letter_code
_entity_poly.pdbx_strand_id
1 'polypeptide(L)' 'MPRPEGKKRVYVRRRVCRFCQDENIRIDYKDPKLLKHFVTERGKIMPRRMTGTCANHQR' A
#
# COMPACT_ATOMS: atom_id res chain seq x y z
N MET A 1 10.65 6.47 -44.45
CA MET A 1 10.98 6.79 -43.04
C MET A 1 10.14 5.89 -42.13
N PRO A 2 10.75 5.02 -41.30
CA PRO A 2 9.99 4.14 -40.39
C PRO A 2 9.45 4.93 -39.18
N ARG A 3 8.21 4.63 -38.79
CA ARG A 3 7.46 5.26 -37.67
C ARG A 3 8.13 4.93 -36.31
N PRO A 4 8.12 5.84 -35.32
CA PRO A 4 8.69 5.57 -34.01
C PRO A 4 7.87 4.50 -33.29
N GLU A 5 8.57 3.47 -32.85
CA GLU A 5 8.04 2.27 -32.22
C GLU A 5 7.31 2.64 -30.91
N GLY A 6 6.05 2.21 -30.82
CA GLY A 6 5.15 2.55 -29.72
C GLY A 6 5.75 2.20 -28.35
N LYS A 7 5.83 3.20 -27.48
CA LYS A 7 6.24 3.07 -26.07
C LYS A 7 5.47 1.91 -25.43
N LYS A 8 6.15 0.78 -25.18
CA LYS A 8 5.61 -0.33 -24.38
C LYS A 8 5.19 0.26 -23.04
N ARG A 9 3.88 0.36 -22.82
CA ARG A 9 3.31 0.81 -21.55
C ARG A 9 3.72 -0.24 -20.52
N VAL A 10 4.77 0.06 -19.76
CA VAL A 10 5.19 -0.76 -18.63
C VAL A 10 3.97 -0.87 -17.73
N TYR A 11 3.42 -2.08 -17.63
CA TYR A 11 2.24 -2.34 -16.82
C TYR A 11 2.65 -2.19 -15.36
N VAL A 12 2.60 -0.96 -14.84
CA VAL A 12 2.87 -0.68 -13.43
C VAL A 12 1.75 -1.34 -12.65
N ARG A 13 2.06 -2.51 -12.08
CA ARG A 13 1.15 -3.26 -11.22
C ARG A 13 0.72 -2.32 -10.10
N ARG A 14 -0.57 -1.94 -10.07
CA ARG A 14 -1.12 -1.06 -9.04
C ARG A 14 -0.89 -1.77 -7.70
N ARG A 15 -0.26 -1.09 -6.74
CA ARG A 15 -0.12 -1.64 -5.39
C ARG A 15 -1.52 -1.74 -4.79
N VAL A 16 -1.94 -2.96 -4.51
CA VAL A 16 -3.24 -3.27 -3.92
C VAL A 16 -3.14 -3.10 -2.42
N CYS A 17 -4.17 -2.52 -1.80
CA CYS A 17 -4.23 -2.39 -0.35
C CYS A 17 -4.44 -3.76 0.27
N ARG A 18 -3.55 -4.13 1.20
CA ARG A 18 -3.64 -5.39 1.96
C ARG A 18 -4.98 -5.52 2.69
N PHE A 19 -5.50 -4.43 3.26
CA PHE A 19 -6.80 -4.42 3.95
C PHE A 19 -8.02 -4.49 3.03
N CYS A 20 -7.89 -4.12 1.76
CA CYS A 20 -8.97 -4.31 0.79
C CYS A 20 -8.98 -5.72 0.18
N GLN A 21 -7.87 -6.46 0.32
CA GLN A 21 -7.71 -7.79 -0.25
C GLN A 21 -7.95 -8.88 0.81
N ASP A 22 -7.62 -8.59 2.07
CA ASP A 22 -7.98 -9.38 3.24
C ASP A 22 -9.08 -8.66 4.02
N GLU A 23 -10.33 -9.05 3.78
CA GLU A 23 -11.51 -8.55 4.51
C GLU A 23 -11.50 -8.94 6.00
N ASN A 24 -10.61 -9.85 6.39
CA ASN A 24 -10.51 -10.39 7.73
C ASN A 24 -9.64 -9.54 8.67
N ILE A 25 -8.86 -8.60 8.14
CA ILE A 25 -7.96 -7.77 8.94
C ILE A 25 -8.65 -6.44 9.24
N ARG A 26 -9.43 -6.41 10.33
CA ARG A 26 -9.96 -5.17 10.89
C ARG A 26 -8.85 -4.44 11.66
N ILE A 27 -8.76 -3.12 11.46
CA ILE A 27 -7.77 -2.28 12.12
C ILE A 27 -8.28 -1.97 13.53
N ASP A 28 -7.98 -2.86 14.47
CA ASP A 28 -8.28 -2.67 15.89
C ASP A 28 -7.05 -2.16 16.65
N TYR A 29 -7.26 -1.18 17.53
CA TYR A 29 -6.20 -0.61 18.36
C TYR A 29 -5.67 -1.59 19.42
N LYS A 30 -6.43 -2.67 19.68
CA LYS A 30 -6.08 -3.72 20.63
C LYS A 30 -5.04 -4.71 20.07
N ASP A 31 -4.73 -4.65 18.78
CA ASP A 31 -3.78 -5.56 18.13
C ASP A 31 -2.42 -4.89 17.88
N PRO A 32 -1.50 -4.91 18.88
CA PRO A 32 -0.18 -4.28 18.73
C PRO A 32 0.67 -4.97 17.66
N LYS A 33 0.37 -6.23 17.30
CA LYS A 33 1.08 -6.97 16.25
C LYS A 33 0.84 -6.35 14.88
N LEU A 34 -0.41 -6.00 14.56
CA LEU A 34 -0.78 -5.36 13.30
C LEU A 34 -0.24 -3.93 13.25
N LEU A 35 -0.41 -3.15 14.32
CA LEU A 35 0.06 -1.77 14.41
C LEU A 35 1.58 -1.64 14.23
N LYS A 36 2.37 -2.57 14.78
CA LYS A 36 3.83 -2.59 14.62
C LYS A 36 4.28 -2.66 13.16
N HIS A 37 3.49 -3.26 12.25
CA HIS A 37 3.84 -3.31 10.83
C HIS A 37 3.62 -1.96 10.11
N PHE A 38 2.79 -1.07 10.66
CA PHE A 38 2.52 0.26 10.11
C PHE A 38 3.34 1.37 10.78
N VAL A 39 4.16 1.00 11.77
CA VAL A 39 4.96 1.94 12.55
C VAL A 39 6.44 1.62 12.35
N THR A 40 7.25 2.65 12.16
CA THR A 40 8.72 2.52 12.12
C THR A 40 9.27 2.21 13.50
N GLU A 41 10.49 1.70 13.62
CA GLU A 41 11.14 1.44 14.93
C GLU A 41 11.20 2.67 15.85
N ARG A 42 11.14 3.88 15.27
CA ARG A 42 11.11 5.15 15.99
C ARG A 42 9.71 5.61 16.39
N GLY A 43 8.68 4.78 16.21
CA GLY A 43 7.30 5.12 16.57
C GLY A 43 6.59 6.05 15.56
N LYS A 44 7.21 6.37 14.41
CA LYS A 44 6.56 7.19 13.38
C LYS A 44 5.67 6.32 12.49
N ILE A 45 4.47 6.80 12.20
CA ILE A 45 3.52 6.15 11.27
C ILE A 45 4.12 6.13 9.86
N MET A 46 4.14 4.95 9.23
CA MET A 46 4.64 4.82 7.87
C MET A 46 3.69 5.48 6.86
N PRO A 47 4.23 6.18 5.85
CA PRO A 47 3.40 6.80 4.82
C PRO A 47 2.81 5.74 3.87
N ARG A 48 1.61 6.02 3.34
CA ARG A 48 0.86 5.16 2.41
C ARG A 48 1.66 4.58 1.24
N ARG A 49 2.69 5.30 0.78
CA ARG A 49 3.56 4.90 -0.35
C ARG A 49 4.36 3.63 -0.06
N MET A 50 4.65 3.36 1.21
CA MET A 50 5.41 2.19 1.65
C MET A 50 4.48 1.03 1.98
N THR A 51 3.40 1.31 2.71
CA THR A 51 2.43 0.31 3.20
C THR A 51 1.40 -0.10 2.14
N GLY A 52 1.22 0.69 1.08
CA GLY A 52 0.25 0.41 0.02
C GLY A 52 -1.20 0.52 0.48
N THR A 53 -1.48 1.18 1.61
CA THR A 53 -2.82 1.34 2.18
C THR A 53 -3.68 2.28 1.33
N CYS A 54 -4.98 1.96 1.20
CA CYS A 54 -5.96 2.83 0.56
C CYS A 54 -6.08 4.15 1.32
N ALA A 55 -6.47 5.23 0.62
CA ALA A 55 -6.69 6.53 1.24
C ALA A 55 -7.75 6.50 2.35
N ASN A 56 -8.75 5.61 2.24
CA ASN A 56 -9.79 5.42 3.25
C ASN A 56 -9.30 4.66 4.49
N HIS A 57 -8.29 3.79 4.36
CA HIS A 57 -7.76 3.00 5.48
C HIS A 57 -6.61 3.71 6.23
N GLN A 58 -6.08 4.81 5.67
CA GLN A 58 -4.98 5.58 6.25
C GLN A 58 -5.44 6.89 6.89
N ARG A 59 -6.70 7.29 6.70
CA ARG A 59 -7.31 8.49 7.28
C ARG A 59 -8.03 8.13 8.57
#